data_AF-A0A5C7B7K4-F1
#
_entry.id   AF-A0A5C7B7K4-F1
#
_cell.length_a   1.000
_cell.length_b   1.000
_cell.length_c   1.000
_cell.angle_alpha   90.00
_cell.angle_beta   90.00
_cell.angle_gamma   90.00
#
_symmetry.space_group_name_H-M   'P 1'
#
loop_
_entity.id
_entity.type
_entity.pdbx_description
1 polymer ?
#
loop_
_entity_poly.entity_id
_entity_poly.type
_entity_poly.pdbx_seq_one_letter_code
_entity_poly.pdbx_strand_id
1 'polypeptide(L)'
;MNPKFLFPLILIFTLLVSTSLFSQSRKQKTIHYNANVSAPLMSSELGWITEVYSSTAHENILDKPQRLKDIKNILRNRVEIKNIPNPSDQKECTLLSEVPLMNYYVSDLQRDANFNPQNFNPLKYLFNFYSRGTQMYRVDNTNYFIIIESQYK
;
A
#
# COMPACT_ATOMS: atom_id res chain seq x y z
N MET A 1 -57.38 -0.21 -19.78
CA MET A 1 -55.96 -0.67 -19.84
C MET A 1 -55.97 -2.07 -20.42
N ASN A 2 -55.25 -2.33 -21.53
CA ASN A 2 -55.37 -3.58 -22.27
C ASN A 2 -54.57 -4.69 -21.56
N PRO A 3 -55.19 -5.80 -21.11
CA PRO A 3 -54.52 -6.82 -20.29
C PRO A 3 -53.35 -7.50 -21.01
N LYS A 4 -53.30 -7.44 -22.34
CA LYS A 4 -52.23 -7.99 -23.18
C LYS A 4 -50.87 -7.31 -22.98
N PHE A 5 -50.84 -6.07 -22.46
CA PHE A 5 -49.60 -5.33 -22.19
C PHE A 5 -49.21 -5.30 -20.71
N LEU A 6 -50.10 -5.72 -19.80
CA LEU A 6 -49.79 -5.81 -18.36
C LEU A 6 -48.80 -6.95 -18.05
N PHE A 7 -48.99 -8.10 -18.70
CA PHE A 7 -48.18 -9.29 -18.46
C PHE A 7 -46.69 -9.11 -18.80
N PRO A 8 -46.31 -8.59 -19.99
CA PRO A 8 -44.89 -8.35 -20.29
C PRO A 8 -44.27 -7.26 -19.42
N LEU A 9 -45.05 -6.27 -18.98
CA LEU A 9 -44.58 -5.19 -18.11
C LEU A 9 -44.23 -5.70 -16.71
N ILE A 10 -45.06 -6.58 -16.14
CA ILE A 10 -44.80 -7.24 -14.85
C ILE A 10 -43.53 -8.09 -14.93
N LEU A 11 -43.35 -8.82 -16.04
CA LEU A 11 -42.21 -9.73 -16.23
C LEU A 11 -40.87 -8.96 -16.31
N ILE A 12 -40.83 -7.83 -17.02
CA ILE A 12 -39.67 -6.93 -17.07
C ILE A 12 -39.37 -6.32 -15.69
N PHE A 13 -40.41 -5.93 -14.94
CA PHE A 13 -40.24 -5.36 -13.61
C PHE A 13 -39.64 -6.39 -12.62
N THR A 14 -40.07 -7.66 -12.69
CA THR A 14 -39.50 -8.74 -11.86
C THR A 14 -38.04 -9.07 -12.20
N LEU A 15 -37.64 -8.92 -13.47
CA LEU A 15 -36.25 -9.13 -13.89
C LEU A 15 -35.32 -8.01 -13.38
N LEU A 16 -35.79 -6.76 -13.34
CA LEU A 16 -35.00 -5.63 -12.85
C LEU A 16 -34.78 -5.68 -11.33
N VAL A 17 -35.79 -6.09 -10.56
CA VAL A 17 -35.71 -6.17 -9.08
C VAL A 17 -34.78 -7.31 -8.61
N SER A 18 -34.63 -8.39 -9.38
CA SER A 18 -33.77 -9.50 -8.98
C SER A 18 -32.26 -9.20 -9.15
N THR A 19 -31.87 -8.28 -10.03
CA THR A 19 -30.46 -7.92 -10.23
C THR A 19 -29.89 -6.99 -9.14
N SER A 20 -30.73 -6.26 -8.41
CA SER A 20 -30.29 -5.36 -7.33
C SER A 20 -30.01 -6.06 -6.00
N LEU A 21 -30.44 -7.31 -5.83
CA LEU A 21 -30.24 -8.09 -4.59
C LEU A 21 -28.87 -8.79 -4.51
N PHE A 22 -28.08 -8.81 -5.59
CA PHE A 22 -26.75 -9.44 -5.62
C PHE A 22 -25.59 -8.51 -5.25
N SER A 23 -25.86 -7.31 -4.75
CA SER A 23 -24.83 -6.46 -4.12
C SER A 23 -24.46 -7.02 -2.74
N GLN A 24 -23.81 -8.18 -2.71
CA GLN A 24 -23.31 -8.79 -1.48
C GLN A 24 -22.31 -7.84 -0.81
N SER A 25 -22.71 -7.29 0.35
CA SER A 25 -21.86 -6.50 1.22
C SER A 25 -20.73 -7.37 1.80
N ARG A 26 -19.61 -7.47 1.09
CA ARG A 26 -18.40 -8.09 1.65
C ARG A 26 -18.02 -7.29 2.90
N LYS A 27 -18.00 -7.92 4.08
CA LYS A 27 -17.51 -7.29 5.32
C LYS A 27 -16.11 -6.73 5.07
N GLN A 28 -16.00 -5.41 5.10
CA GLN A 28 -14.73 -4.73 4.88
C GLN A 28 -13.84 -4.97 6.10
N LYS A 29 -12.65 -5.53 5.90
CA LYS A 29 -11.69 -5.69 6.98
C LYS A 29 -11.28 -4.30 7.48
N THR A 30 -11.33 -4.10 8.79
CA THR A 30 -10.85 -2.88 9.45
C THR A 30 -9.34 -2.93 9.61
N ILE A 31 -8.69 -1.77 9.48
CA ILE A 31 -7.25 -1.65 9.73
C ILE A 31 -7.05 -1.55 11.24
N HIS A 32 -6.23 -2.44 11.80
CA HIS A 32 -5.81 -2.40 13.19
C HIS A 32 -4.44 -1.73 13.28
N TYR A 33 -4.35 -0.64 14.03
CA TYR A 33 -3.10 0.09 14.23
C TYR A 33 -2.46 -0.29 15.56
N ASN A 34 -1.16 -0.54 15.54
CA ASN A 34 -0.38 -0.70 16.76
C ASN A 34 -0.34 0.62 17.54
N ALA A 35 -0.26 0.55 18.88
CA ALA A 35 -0.23 1.74 19.74
C ALA A 35 0.93 2.69 19.39
N ASN A 36 2.04 2.17 18.86
CA ASN A 36 3.20 2.97 18.49
C ASN A 36 2.91 4.04 17.42
N VAL A 37 1.86 3.95 16.60
CA VAL A 37 1.59 4.95 15.55
C VAL A 37 1.10 6.28 16.10
N SER A 38 0.63 6.34 17.35
CA SER A 38 0.22 7.59 18.00
C SER A 38 1.41 8.43 18.47
N ALA A 39 2.58 7.81 18.67
CA ALA A 39 3.79 8.52 19.07
C ALA A 39 4.25 9.52 17.98
N PRO A 40 4.92 10.63 18.33
CA PRO A 40 5.49 11.59 17.38
C PRO A 40 6.39 10.93 16.32
N LEU A 41 6.63 11.61 15.20
CA LEU A 41 7.59 11.14 14.20
C LEU A 41 9.00 11.14 14.80
N MET A 42 9.76 10.10 14.48
CA MET A 42 11.21 10.08 14.69
C MET A 42 11.88 10.97 13.64
N SER A 43 13.08 11.48 13.95
CA SER A 43 13.82 12.33 13.01
C SER A 43 14.12 11.63 11.68
N SER A 44 14.38 10.31 11.71
CA SER A 44 14.58 9.50 10.49
C SER A 44 13.33 9.43 9.63
N GLU A 45 12.16 9.22 10.24
CA GLU A 45 10.89 9.15 9.50
C GLU A 45 10.50 10.49 8.90
N LEU A 46 10.75 11.59 9.62
CA LEU A 46 10.58 12.92 9.07
C LEU A 46 11.52 13.13 7.88
N GLY A 47 12.79 12.75 8.02
CA GLY A 47 13.77 12.79 6.92
C GLY A 47 13.34 11.99 5.70
N TRP A 48 12.78 10.79 5.91
CA TRP A 48 12.27 9.95 4.83
C TRP A 48 11.06 10.58 4.11
N ILE A 49 10.16 11.22 4.86
CA ILE A 49 9.03 11.94 4.28
C ILE A 49 9.51 13.16 3.51
N THR A 50 10.42 13.96 4.07
CA THR A 50 10.91 15.18 3.42
C THR A 50 11.77 14.87 2.20
N GLU A 51 12.51 13.76 2.16
CA GLU A 51 13.25 13.32 0.98
C GLU A 51 12.31 13.09 -0.23
N VAL A 52 11.14 12.50 -0.01
CA VAL A 52 10.21 12.11 -1.09
C VAL A 52 9.23 13.21 -1.45
N TYR A 53 8.74 13.95 -0.45
CA TYR A 53 7.68 14.96 -0.64
C TYR A 53 8.21 16.40 -0.64
N SER A 54 9.45 16.63 -0.19
CA SER A 54 10.11 17.94 -0.15
C SER A 54 9.23 19.01 0.50
N SER A 55 9.11 20.19 -0.12
CA SER A 55 8.28 21.31 0.31
C SER A 55 6.78 20.98 0.42
N THR A 56 6.31 19.92 -0.25
CA THR A 56 4.91 19.50 -0.23
C THR A 56 4.57 18.50 0.88
N ALA A 57 5.55 18.16 1.74
CA ALA A 57 5.37 17.18 2.82
C ALA A 57 4.20 17.52 3.76
N HIS A 58 4.01 18.80 4.08
CA HIS A 58 2.92 19.27 4.93
C HIS A 58 1.55 19.01 4.29
N GLU A 59 1.35 19.53 3.08
CA GLU A 59 0.12 19.39 2.32
C GLU A 59 -0.24 17.92 2.07
N ASN A 60 0.74 17.07 1.76
CA ASN A 60 0.49 15.70 1.34
C ASN A 60 0.47 14.69 2.48
N ILE A 61 1.18 14.95 3.59
CA ILE A 61 1.39 13.98 4.66
C ILE A 61 1.19 14.59 6.04
N LEU A 62 2.00 15.58 6.43
CA LEU A 62 2.16 15.98 7.84
C LEU A 62 0.90 16.64 8.41
N ASP A 63 0.18 17.42 7.62
CA ASP A 63 -1.04 18.12 8.05
C ASP A 63 -2.30 17.28 7.84
N LYS A 64 -2.16 16.02 7.39
CA LYS A 64 -3.25 15.07 7.15
C LYS A 64 -3.18 13.94 8.18
N PRO A 65 -3.87 14.04 9.34
CA PRO A 65 -3.66 13.14 10.48
C PRO A 65 -3.80 11.65 10.13
N GLN A 66 -4.82 11.29 9.35
CA GLN A 66 -5.01 9.90 8.94
C GLN A 66 -3.89 9.42 8.00
N ARG A 67 -3.49 10.25 7.04
CA ARG A 67 -2.40 9.93 6.11
C ARG A 67 -1.06 9.77 6.85
N LEU A 68 -0.77 10.65 7.79
CA LEU A 68 0.41 10.54 8.65
C LEU A 68 0.37 9.25 9.47
N LYS A 69 -0.79 8.89 10.02
CA LYS A 69 -0.98 7.63 10.75
C LYS A 69 -0.72 6.41 9.87
N ASP A 70 -1.20 6.42 8.62
CA ASP A 70 -0.97 5.35 7.65
C ASP A 70 0.52 5.20 7.31
N ILE A 71 1.22 6.32 7.08
CA ILE A 71 2.66 6.33 6.80
C ILE A 71 3.45 5.79 8.00
N LYS A 72 3.14 6.23 9.22
CA LYS A 72 3.75 5.66 10.43
C LYS A 72 3.52 4.16 10.52
N ASN A 73 2.32 3.69 10.18
CA ASN A 73 2.03 2.26 10.18
C ASN A 73 2.87 1.50 9.15
N ILE A 74 3.04 2.06 7.94
CA ILE A 74 3.92 1.50 6.91
C ILE A 74 5.36 1.38 7.45
N LEU A 75 5.92 2.48 7.94
CA LEU A 75 7.32 2.57 8.35
C LEU A 75 7.65 1.75 9.59
N ARG A 76 6.75 1.70 10.58
CA ARG A 76 7.02 1.09 11.89
C ARG A 76 6.62 -0.38 12.00
N ASN A 77 5.58 -0.79 11.26
CA ASN A 77 4.91 -2.06 11.54
C ASN A 77 4.79 -2.97 10.32
N ARG A 78 4.94 -2.46 9.09
CA ARG A 78 4.58 -3.22 7.88
C ARG A 78 5.76 -3.50 6.96
N VAL A 79 6.73 -2.61 6.89
CA VAL A 79 7.96 -2.82 6.10
C VAL A 79 8.97 -3.55 6.97
N GLU A 80 9.38 -4.73 6.51
CA GLU A 80 10.41 -5.54 7.14
C GLU A 80 11.49 -5.86 6.12
N ILE A 81 12.75 -5.66 6.48
CA ILE A 81 13.91 -5.99 5.64
C ILE A 81 14.56 -7.25 6.21
N LYS A 82 14.60 -8.33 5.42
CA LYS A 82 15.19 -9.62 5.83
C LYS A 82 16.39 -9.97 4.98
N ASN A 83 17.45 -10.44 5.62
CA ASN A 83 18.53 -11.16 4.96
C ASN A 83 18.18 -12.65 4.89
N ILE A 84 18.03 -13.19 3.68
CA ILE A 84 17.72 -14.60 3.41
C ILE A 84 18.88 -15.20 2.61
N PRO A 85 19.97 -15.62 3.26
CA PRO A 85 21.21 -15.97 2.58
C PRO A 85 21.16 -17.33 1.87
N ASN A 86 20.31 -18.24 2.33
CA ASN A 86 20.19 -19.57 1.74
C ASN A 86 19.32 -19.50 0.47
N PRO A 87 19.85 -19.85 -0.73
CA PRO A 87 19.10 -19.79 -1.98
C PRO A 87 17.82 -20.62 -1.99
N SER A 88 17.75 -21.73 -1.24
CA SER A 88 16.54 -22.57 -1.19
C SER A 88 15.35 -21.89 -0.50
N ASP A 89 15.63 -20.89 0.34
CA ASP A 89 14.62 -20.16 1.11
C ASP A 89 14.18 -18.87 0.38
N GLN A 90 14.87 -18.51 -0.70
CA GLN A 90 14.57 -17.34 -1.52
C GLN A 90 13.37 -17.61 -2.41
N LYS A 91 12.39 -16.71 -2.37
CA LYS A 91 11.21 -16.77 -3.23
C LYS A 91 11.40 -15.86 -4.43
N GLU A 92 11.03 -16.35 -5.61
CA GLU A 92 10.92 -15.53 -6.81
C GLU A 92 9.91 -14.39 -6.57
N CYS A 93 10.35 -13.16 -6.83
CA CYS A 93 9.57 -11.94 -6.66
C CYS A 93 10.20 -10.79 -7.47
N THR A 94 9.45 -9.70 -7.62
CA THR A 94 9.89 -8.50 -8.33
C THR A 94 11.19 -7.94 -7.73
N LEU A 95 12.12 -7.54 -8.60
CA LEU A 95 13.35 -6.89 -8.16
C LEU A 95 13.07 -5.45 -7.73
N LEU A 96 13.85 -4.93 -6.78
CA LEU A 96 13.71 -3.55 -6.33
C LEU A 96 13.95 -2.55 -7.47
N SER A 97 14.89 -2.84 -8.37
CA SER A 97 15.17 -2.04 -9.58
C SER A 97 13.98 -1.94 -10.53
N GLU A 98 13.10 -2.94 -10.56
CA GLU A 98 11.88 -2.95 -11.38
C GLU A 98 10.76 -2.10 -10.76
N VAL A 99 10.81 -1.82 -9.47
CA VAL A 99 9.83 -0.95 -8.80
C VAL A 99 10.13 0.50 -9.14
N PRO A 100 9.22 1.25 -9.79
CA PRO A 100 9.46 2.65 -10.12
C PRO A 100 9.64 3.54 -8.88
N LEU A 101 10.31 4.69 -9.02
CA LEU A 101 10.45 5.66 -7.93
C LEU A 101 9.21 6.54 -7.79
N MET A 102 8.91 6.96 -6.56
CA MET A 102 7.89 7.96 -6.21
C MET A 102 8.42 9.37 -6.50
N ASN A 103 8.75 9.66 -7.75
CA ASN A 103 9.32 10.93 -8.19
C ASN A 103 8.27 12.00 -8.55
N TYR A 104 7.03 11.84 -8.08
CA TYR A 104 5.92 12.76 -8.38
C TYR A 104 6.10 14.15 -7.78
N TYR A 105 6.82 14.26 -6.66
CA TYR A 105 7.07 15.53 -5.95
C TYR A 105 8.51 16.02 -6.09
N VAL A 106 9.45 15.10 -6.34
CA VAL A 106 10.88 15.36 -6.51
C VAL A 106 11.33 14.63 -7.78
N SER A 107 11.49 15.37 -8.88
CA SER A 107 11.72 14.79 -10.21
C SER A 107 13.07 14.08 -10.36
N ASP A 108 14.07 14.54 -9.60
CA ASP A 108 15.44 14.04 -9.60
C ASP A 108 15.70 13.03 -8.47
N LEU A 109 14.65 12.50 -7.82
CA LEU A 109 14.77 11.45 -6.82
C LEU A 109 15.56 10.25 -7.37
N GLN A 110 16.63 9.85 -6.68
CA GLN A 110 17.51 8.75 -7.10
C GLN A 110 17.37 7.54 -6.18
N ARG A 111 17.64 6.35 -6.74
CA ARG A 111 17.86 5.14 -5.92
C ARG A 111 19.13 5.30 -5.08
N ASP A 112 19.20 4.58 -3.98
CA ASP A 112 20.42 4.55 -3.18
C ASP A 112 21.53 3.86 -3.98
N ALA A 113 22.71 4.48 -4.04
CA ALA A 113 23.84 3.92 -4.80
C ALA A 113 24.26 2.55 -4.27
N ASN A 114 24.15 2.36 -2.96
CA ASN A 114 24.35 1.09 -2.28
C ASN A 114 23.18 0.84 -1.34
N PHE A 115 22.57 -0.33 -1.43
CA PHE A 115 21.52 -0.72 -0.50
C PHE A 115 22.09 -0.90 0.91
N ASN A 116 21.49 -0.22 1.88
CA ASN A 116 21.78 -0.42 3.30
C ASN A 116 20.46 -0.61 4.07
N PRO A 117 20.25 -1.78 4.70
CA PRO A 117 18.99 -2.09 5.37
C PRO A 117 18.68 -1.17 6.57
N GLN A 118 19.69 -0.50 7.14
CA GLN A 118 19.51 0.33 8.34
C GLN A 118 19.04 1.76 8.06
N ASN A 119 19.19 2.24 6.82
CA ASN A 119 18.81 3.59 6.43
C ASN A 119 17.90 3.64 5.19
N PHE A 120 17.47 2.48 4.69
CA PHE A 120 16.60 2.36 3.53
C PHE A 120 15.29 3.13 3.73
N ASN A 121 14.99 4.04 2.80
CA ASN A 121 13.72 4.76 2.77
C ASN A 121 12.71 4.05 1.85
N PRO A 122 11.73 3.30 2.40
CA PRO A 122 10.76 2.60 1.57
C PRO A 122 9.82 3.53 0.80
N LEU A 123 9.66 4.79 1.22
CA LEU A 123 8.75 5.74 0.57
C LEU A 123 9.25 6.21 -0.80
N LYS A 124 10.54 6.01 -1.11
CA LYS A 124 11.14 6.36 -2.41
C LYS A 124 10.57 5.54 -3.55
N TYR A 125 9.97 4.39 -3.27
CA TYR A 125 9.55 3.41 -4.27
C TYR A 125 8.03 3.32 -4.32
N LEU A 126 7.49 3.13 -5.52
CA LEU A 126 6.06 2.90 -5.78
C LEU A 126 5.66 1.45 -5.42
N PHE A 127 5.94 1.05 -4.18
CA PHE A 127 5.49 -0.23 -3.67
C PHE A 127 3.97 -0.31 -3.57
N ASN A 128 3.42 -1.51 -3.75
CA ASN A 128 2.00 -1.77 -3.52
C ASN A 128 1.66 -1.89 -2.02
N PHE A 129 1.78 -0.77 -1.29
CA PHE A 129 1.48 -0.69 0.15
C PHE A 129 0.03 -0.97 0.51
N TYR A 130 -0.91 -1.00 -0.43
CA TYR A 130 -2.34 -1.19 -0.16
C TYR A 130 -2.87 -2.52 -0.67
N SER A 131 -1.98 -3.42 -1.10
CA SER A 131 -2.34 -4.80 -1.43
C SER A 131 -3.04 -5.49 -0.25
N ARG A 132 -3.98 -6.38 -0.58
CA ARG A 132 -4.66 -7.21 0.42
C ARG A 132 -3.74 -8.26 1.06
N GLY A 133 -2.67 -8.65 0.36
CA GLY A 133 -1.71 -9.66 0.81
C GLY A 133 -0.30 -9.09 0.98
N THR A 134 0.55 -9.84 1.66
CA THR A 134 1.97 -9.51 1.81
C THR A 134 2.64 -9.39 0.44
N GLN A 135 3.37 -8.30 0.24
CA GLN A 135 4.20 -8.10 -0.94
C GLN A 135 5.66 -8.36 -0.59
N MET A 136 6.43 -8.86 -1.54
CA MET A 136 7.85 -9.17 -1.37
C MET A 136 8.60 -8.65 -2.58
N TYR A 137 9.72 -8.00 -2.34
CA TYR A 137 10.62 -7.48 -3.36
C TYR A 137 12.04 -7.88 -3.02
N ARG A 138 12.81 -8.31 -4.01
CA ARG A 138 14.22 -8.69 -3.82
C ARG A 138 15.11 -7.51 -4.15
N VAL A 139 16.05 -7.20 -3.25
CA VAL A 139 17.09 -6.20 -3.53
C VAL A 139 18.10 -6.82 -4.49
N ASP A 140 18.29 -6.17 -5.64
CA ASP A 140 19.17 -6.59 -6.72
C ASP A 140 20.56 -7.01 -6.23
N ASN A 141 21.05 -8.15 -6.73
CA ASN A 141 22.40 -8.67 -6.43
C ASN A 141 22.71 -8.87 -4.93
N THR A 142 21.68 -8.98 -4.08
CA THR A 142 21.86 -9.29 -2.65
C THR A 142 20.94 -10.41 -2.20
N ASN A 143 21.07 -10.76 -0.92
CA ASN A 143 20.19 -11.67 -0.20
C ASN A 143 19.12 -10.93 0.61
N TYR A 144 18.96 -9.61 0.41
CA TYR A 144 17.97 -8.83 1.12
C TYR A 144 16.61 -8.82 0.41
N PHE A 145 15.56 -8.95 1.20
CA PHE A 145 14.17 -8.90 0.78
C PHE A 145 13.43 -7.82 1.56
N ILE A 146 12.64 -7.02 0.86
CA ILE A 146 11.72 -6.05 1.43
C ILE A 146 10.35 -6.70 1.44
N ILE A 147 9.84 -6.95 2.64
CA ILE A 147 8.54 -7.57 2.87
C ILE A 147 7.60 -6.50 3.39
N ILE A 148 6.45 -6.37 2.74
CA ILE A 148 5.42 -5.39 3.09
C ILE A 148 4.17 -6.13 3.49
N GLU A 149 3.88 -6.18 4.79
CA GLU A 149 2.69 -6.84 5.32
C GLU A 149 1.42 -6.08 4.96
N SER A 150 0.31 -6.79 4.80
CA SER A 150 -1.01 -6.19 4.57
C SER A 150 -1.47 -5.37 5.78
N GLN A 151 -2.15 -4.25 5.53
CA GLN A 151 -2.76 -3.43 6.60
C GLN A 151 -3.98 -4.09 7.26
N TYR A 152 -4.44 -5.22 6.73
CA TYR A 152 -5.59 -5.99 7.25
C TYR A 152 -5.17 -7.26 8.00
N LYS A 153 -3.89 -7.37 8.34
CA LYS A 153 -3.36 -8.44 9.17
C LYS A 153 -3.73 -8.22 10.63
#